data_AF-A0AAN9A1Y1-F1
#
_entry.id   AF-A0AAN9A1Y1-F1
#
_cell.length_a   1.000
_cell.length_b   1.000
_cell.length_c   1.000
_cell.angle_alpha   90.00
_cell.angle_beta   90.00
_cell.angle_gamma   90.00
#
_symmetry.space_group_name_H-M   'P 1'
#
loop_
_entity.id
_entity.type
_entity.pdbx_description
1 polymer ?
#
loop_
_entity_poly.entity_id
_entity_poly.type
_entity_poly.pdbx_seq_one_letter_code
_entity_poly.pdbx_strand_id
1 'polypeptide(L)'
;MAQSMDPLQLVKRQRTSARGWVTRQAKALKDLLETTSISEFQLKSFIDVFNSRLSNLDEKQAELEVLFPEKELEDCIDEADTFRRTSLQV
;
A
#
# COMPACT_ATOMS: atom_id res chain seq x y z
N MET A 1 24.88 19.69 -8.89
CA MET A 1 23.68 19.50 -9.74
C MET A 1 22.92 18.32 -9.18
N ALA A 2 21.77 18.54 -8.55
CA ALA A 2 20.94 17.43 -8.07
C ALA A 2 20.38 16.70 -9.30
N GLN A 3 20.72 15.42 -9.47
CA GLN A 3 20.10 14.59 -10.50
C GLN A 3 18.60 14.53 -10.19
N SER A 4 17.78 15.00 -11.14
CA SER A 4 16.33 14.86 -11.06
C SER A 4 16.00 13.38 -11.02
N MET A 5 15.37 12.93 -9.94
CA MET A 5 14.99 11.52 -9.78
C MET A 5 13.98 11.14 -10.88
N ASP A 6 14.20 9.99 -11.50
CA ASP A 6 13.29 9.41 -12.48
C ASP A 6 11.84 9.37 -11.91
N PRO A 7 10.84 9.90 -12.63
CA PRO A 7 9.45 9.93 -12.17
C PRO A 7 8.91 8.57 -11.72
N LEU A 8 9.28 7.49 -12.42
CA LEU A 8 8.85 6.13 -12.04
C LEU A 8 9.44 5.72 -10.69
N GLN A 9 10.72 5.97 -10.45
CA GLN A 9 11.36 5.72 -9.15
C GLN A 9 10.75 6.56 -8.02
N LEU A 10 10.34 7.80 -8.31
CA LEU A 10 9.64 8.64 -7.33
C LEU A 10 8.31 8.04 -6.91
N VAL A 11 7.48 7.67 -7.88
CA VAL A 11 6.15 7.11 -7.59
C VAL A 11 6.28 5.73 -6.92
N LYS A 12 7.23 4.87 -7.33
CA LYS A 12 7.55 3.60 -6.64
C LYS A 12 7.85 3.82 -5.13
N ARG A 13 8.65 4.84 -4.79
CA ARG A 13 8.96 5.19 -3.38
C ARG A 13 7.76 5.74 -2.63
N GLN A 14 6.97 6.60 -3.26
CA GLN A 14 5.76 7.17 -2.67
C GLN A 14 4.72 6.08 -2.36
N ARG A 15 4.44 5.19 -3.32
CA ARG A 15 3.57 4.02 -3.12
C ARG A 15 4.08 3.12 -1.99
N THR A 16 5.37 2.82 -1.96
CA THR A 16 5.98 2.00 -0.89
C THR A 16 5.75 2.63 0.48
N SER A 17 5.90 3.94 0.57
CA SER A 17 5.66 4.70 1.80
C SER A 17 4.18 4.69 2.19
N ALA A 18 3.27 4.90 1.23
CA ALA A 18 1.82 4.84 1.45
C ALA A 18 1.38 3.45 1.95
N ARG A 19 1.89 2.38 1.34
CA ARG A 19 1.66 0.99 1.79
C ARG A 19 2.12 0.80 3.24
N GLY A 20 3.31 1.29 3.59
CA GLY A 20 3.83 1.24 4.95
C GLY A 20 2.92 1.93 5.98
N TRP A 21 2.29 3.05 5.61
CA TRP A 21 1.29 3.71 6.46
C TRP A 21 0.02 2.88 6.63
N VAL A 22 -0.51 2.31 5.55
CA VAL A 22 -1.69 1.42 5.61
C VAL A 22 -1.42 0.20 6.49
N THR A 23 -0.26 -0.45 6.34
CA THR A 23 0.11 -1.61 7.18
C THR A 23 0.24 -1.21 8.66
N ARG A 24 0.85 -0.06 8.97
CA ARG A 24 0.92 0.45 10.35
C ARG A 24 -0.46 0.71 10.93
N GLN A 25 -1.37 1.30 10.15
CA GLN A 25 -2.75 1.50 10.59
C GLN A 25 -3.49 0.17 10.76
N ALA A 26 -3.36 -0.80 9.84
CA ALA A 26 -4.00 -2.10 10.02
C ALA A 26 -3.55 -2.80 11.32
N LYS A 27 -2.27 -2.69 11.67
CA LYS A 27 -1.75 -3.16 12.96
C LYS A 27 -2.36 -2.37 14.13
N ALA A 28 -2.36 -1.04 14.06
CA ALA A 28 -2.93 -0.20 15.11
C ALA A 28 -4.44 -0.47 15.32
N LEU A 29 -5.19 -0.79 14.24
CA LEU A 29 -6.59 -1.20 14.34
C LEU A 29 -6.72 -2.52 15.09
N LYS A 30 -5.85 -3.49 14.81
CA LYS A 30 -5.84 -4.76 15.54
C LYS A 30 -5.60 -4.52 17.03
N ASP A 31 -4.58 -3.75 17.37
CA ASP A 31 -4.26 -3.40 18.76
C ASP A 31 -5.43 -2.67 19.44
N LEU A 32 -6.11 -1.79 18.69
CA LEU A 32 -7.27 -1.01 19.13
C LEU A 32 -8.53 -1.88 19.35
N LEU A 33 -8.71 -2.93 18.57
CA LEU A 33 -9.81 -3.90 18.75
C LEU A 33 -9.56 -4.86 19.91
N GLU A 34 -8.30 -5.03 20.34
CA GLU A 34 -7.93 -5.83 21.50
C GLU A 34 -8.13 -5.07 22.83
N THR A 35 -8.37 -3.75 22.79
CA THR A 35 -8.66 -2.96 23.99
C THR A 35 -10.07 -3.21 24.55
N THR A 36 -10.17 -3.39 25.88
CA THR A 36 -11.42 -3.71 26.60
C THR A 36 -12.50 -2.63 26.53
N SER A 37 -12.12 -1.38 26.28
CA SER A 37 -13.06 -0.26 26.17
C SER A 37 -12.62 0.68 25.07
N ILE A 38 -13.39 0.68 23.97
CA ILE A 38 -13.22 1.60 22.87
C ILE A 38 -14.50 2.37 22.63
N SER A 39 -14.38 3.69 22.47
CA SER A 39 -15.53 4.51 22.11
C SER A 39 -15.81 4.46 20.61
N GLU A 40 -17.09 4.60 20.25
CA GLU A 40 -17.51 4.75 18.85
C GLU A 40 -16.80 5.94 18.17
N PHE A 41 -16.56 7.03 18.89
CA PHE A 41 -15.82 8.18 18.39
C PHE A 41 -14.38 7.82 17.99
N GLN A 42 -13.67 7.05 18.82
CA GLN A 42 -12.32 6.59 18.50
C GLN A 42 -12.31 5.67 17.29
N LEU A 43 -13.27 4.75 17.18
CA LEU A 43 -13.42 3.88 16.01
C LEU A 43 -13.67 4.69 14.73
N LYS A 44 -14.59 5.65 14.77
CA LYS A 44 -14.90 6.50 13.63
C LYS A 44 -13.70 7.32 13.18
N SER A 45 -13.04 7.99 14.13
CA SER A 45 -11.81 8.75 13.83
C SER A 45 -10.72 7.86 13.23
N PHE A 46 -10.59 6.62 13.72
CA PHE A 46 -9.64 5.66 13.18
C PHE A 46 -9.98 5.28 11.73
N ILE A 47 -11.25 4.97 11.45
CA ILE A 47 -11.75 4.62 10.11
C ILE A 47 -11.50 5.77 9.13
N ASP A 48 -11.77 7.01 9.53
CA ASP A 48 -11.54 8.19 8.67
C ASP A 48 -10.06 8.32 8.28
N VAL A 49 -9.15 8.15 9.24
CA VAL A 49 -7.70 8.15 8.96
C VAL A 49 -7.31 6.97 8.08
N PHE A 50 -7.83 5.76 8.36
CA PHE A 50 -7.52 4.57 7.58
C PHE A 50 -7.96 4.72 6.11
N ASN A 51 -9.19 5.19 5.88
CA ASN A 51 -9.72 5.44 4.54
C ASN A 51 -8.90 6.49 3.80
N SER A 52 -8.48 7.58 4.47
CA SER A 52 -7.61 8.58 3.86
C SER A 52 -6.25 7.99 3.44
N ARG A 53 -5.67 7.09 4.24
CA ARG A 53 -4.42 6.40 3.89
C ARG A 53 -4.59 5.39 2.76
N LEU A 54 -5.72 4.69 2.69
CA LEU A 54 -6.07 3.81 1.58
C LEU A 54 -6.23 4.60 0.28
N SER A 55 -7.01 5.69 0.28
CA SER A 55 -7.17 6.56 -0.89
C SER A 55 -5.83 7.05 -1.43
N ASN A 56 -4.91 7.47 -0.55
CA ASN A 56 -3.57 7.88 -0.95
C ASN A 56 -2.77 6.71 -1.56
N LEU A 57 -2.85 5.51 -1.01
CA LEU A 57 -2.22 4.33 -1.60
C LEU A 57 -2.77 4.04 -3.00
N ASP A 58 -4.08 4.13 -3.18
CA ASP A 58 -4.75 3.90 -4.46
C ASP A 58 -4.36 4.97 -5.49
N GLU A 59 -4.29 6.24 -5.10
CA GLU A 59 -3.79 7.34 -5.94
C GLU A 59 -2.35 7.07 -6.40
N LYS A 60 -1.46 6.64 -5.49
CA LYS A 60 -0.06 6.31 -5.85
C LYS A 60 0.07 5.03 -6.66
N GLN A 61 -0.86 4.10 -6.53
CA GLN A 61 -0.95 2.94 -7.39
C GLN A 61 -1.37 3.36 -8.81
N ALA A 62 -2.39 4.20 -8.95
CA ALA A 62 -2.84 4.70 -10.25
C ALA A 62 -1.76 5.53 -10.96
N GLU A 63 -1.07 6.42 -10.24
CA GLU A 63 0.09 7.16 -10.77
C GLU A 63 1.20 6.21 -11.24
N LEU A 64 1.41 5.10 -10.52
CA LEU A 64 2.43 4.12 -10.87
C LEU A 64 2.05 3.39 -12.16
N GLU A 65 0.80 2.96 -12.28
CA GLU A 65 0.27 2.23 -13.44
C GLU A 65 0.35 3.06 -14.73
N VAL A 66 0.13 4.38 -14.66
CA VAL A 66 0.30 5.29 -15.81
C VAL A 66 1.75 5.34 -16.30
N LEU A 67 2.71 5.22 -15.38
CA LEU A 67 4.14 5.29 -15.68
C LEU A 67 4.77 3.92 -15.92
N PHE A 68 4.05 2.84 -15.63
CA PHE A 68 4.58 1.48 -15.73
C PHE A 68 4.57 1.03 -17.19
N PRO A 69 5.72 0.62 -17.76
CA PRO A 69 5.74 0.05 -19.10
C PRO A 69 4.92 -1.24 -19.14
N GLU A 70 4.13 -1.42 -20.18
CA GLU A 70 3.26 -2.61 -20.38
C GLU A 70 4.05 -3.93 -20.26
N LYS A 71 5.29 -3.95 -20.76
CA LYS A 71 6.19 -5.10 -20.66
C LYS A 71 6.62 -5.44 -19.22
N GLU A 72 6.86 -4.43 -18.37
CA GLU A 72 7.18 -4.67 -16.95
C GLU A 72 5.94 -5.14 -16.17
N LEU A 73 4.74 -4.85 -16.68
CA LEU A 73 3.48 -5.32 -16.10
C LEU A 73 3.32 -6.83 -16.29
N GLU A 74 3.66 -7.35 -17.48
CA GLU A 74 3.69 -8.80 -17.78
C GLU A 74 4.68 -9.52 -16.86
N ASP A 75 5.90 -9.00 -16.71
CA ASP A 75 6.91 -9.57 -15.79
C ASP A 75 6.40 -9.61 -14.35
N CYS A 76 5.68 -8.57 -13.88
CA CYS A 76 5.08 -8.53 -12.55
C CYS A 76 3.94 -9.57 -12.38
N ILE A 77 3.18 -9.84 -13.43
CA ILE A 77 2.12 -10.87 -13.42
C ILE A 77 2.76 -12.26 -13.29
N ASP A 78 3.83 -12.52 -14.05
CA ASP A 78 4.56 -13.79 -14.00
C ASP A 78 5.24 -14.03 -12.64
N GLU A 79 5.83 -12.99 -12.06
CA GLU A 79 6.37 -13.04 -10.69
C GLU A 79 5.28 -13.33 -9.66
N ALA A 80 4.11 -12.68 -9.79
CA ALA A 80 2.99 -12.89 -8.88
C ALA A 80 2.39 -14.31 -8.99
N ASP A 81 2.29 -14.86 -10.20
CA ASP A 81 1.85 -16.25 -10.42
C ASP A 81 2.86 -17.24 -9.84
N THR A 82 4.16 -17.02 -10.09
CA THR A 82 5.24 -17.83 -9.54
C THR A 82 5.21 -17.84 -8.01
N PHE A 83 5.07 -16.67 -7.38
CA PHE A 83 4.96 -16.57 -5.92
C PHE A 83 3.76 -17.35 -5.38
N ARG A 84 2.59 -17.27 -6.02
CA ARG A 84 1.39 -18.03 -5.61
C ARG A 84 1.61 -19.53 -5.70
N ARG A 85 2.16 -20.02 -6.82
CA ARG A 85 2.43 -21.45 -7.01
C ARG A 85 3.39 -21.99 -5.94
N THR A 86 4.42 -21.21 -5.62
CA THR A 86 5.42 -21.62 -4.62
C THR A 86 4.86 -21.54 -3.19
N SER A 87 4.05 -20.51 -2.89
CA SER A 87 3.49 -20.30 -1.55
C SER A 87 2.33 -21.26 -1.21
N LEU A 88 1.70 -21.88 -2.21
CA LEU A 88 0.65 -22.89 -2.05
C LEU A 88 1.19 -24.33 -1.99
N GLN A 89 2.50 -24.52 -2.17
CA GLN A 89 3.17 -25.82 -2.08
C GLN A 89 3.78 -26.11 -0.70
N VAL A 90 3.52 -25.24 0.28
CA VAL A 90 3.91 -25.40 1.70
C VAL A 90 2.65 -25.53 2.54
#